data_AF-A0A935XI48-F1
#
_entry.id   AF-A0A935XI48-F1
#
_cell.length_a   1.000
_cell.length_b   1.000
_cell.length_c   1.000
_cell.angle_alpha   90.00
_cell.angle_beta   90.00
_cell.angle_gamma   90.00
#
_symmetry.space_group_name_H-M   'P 1'
#
loop_
_entity.id
_entity.type
_entity.pdbx_description
1 polymer ?
#
loop_
_entity_poly.entity_id
_entity_poly.type
_entity_poly.pdbx_seq_one_letter_code
_entity_poly.pdbx_strand_id
1 'polypeptide(L)'
;MLTIPKRLRAYCLYRRRLLGEIARVAARTVTAAIRTLTGERDLAVGIVVCLQTHGSRANWHPHLHLLVTDGGFRPDGTFVTWPAHDAARLTEAFRRAVLRLFVRLELFDEDQAAGMLTWPHSGFHVHTAVWVPEDDRAFATRLARYCARNPVALERLTYDRAAHAVTYRSDKSEGPTAGTETVDPLEFLARVLVHIPDRGTSRRGTMAGMRTAPAACG
;
A
#
# COMPACT_ATOMS: atom_id res chain seq x y z
N MET A 1 -2.20 2.47 -5.83
CA MET A 1 -0.96 2.22 -5.07
C MET A 1 -0.59 3.46 -4.27
N LEU A 2 -0.18 3.32 -3.00
CA LEU A 2 0.19 4.41 -2.10
C LEU A 2 1.60 4.18 -1.55
N THR A 3 2.45 5.20 -1.63
CA THR A 3 3.86 5.13 -1.19
C THR A 3 4.13 6.11 -0.05
N ILE A 4 5.05 5.75 0.85
CA ILE A 4 5.57 6.63 1.90
C ILE A 4 7.02 7.05 1.63
N PRO A 5 7.45 8.23 2.11
CA PRO A 5 8.82 8.72 1.90
C PRO A 5 9.87 7.90 2.63
N LYS A 6 11.10 7.92 2.10
CA LYS A 6 12.26 7.22 2.67
C LYS A 6 12.42 7.46 4.18
N ARG A 7 12.22 8.70 4.64
CA ARG A 7 12.29 9.09 6.07
C ARG A 7 11.39 8.25 6.98
N LEU A 8 10.21 7.83 6.51
CA LEU A 8 9.26 7.06 7.33
C LEU A 8 9.49 5.54 7.24
N ARG A 9 10.25 5.07 6.25
CA ARG A 9 10.47 3.63 6.01
C ARG A 9 11.29 2.98 7.11
N ALA A 10 12.24 3.70 7.69
CA ALA A 10 13.05 3.21 8.81
C ALA A 10 12.19 2.91 10.04
N TYR A 11 11.23 3.79 10.37
CA TYR A 11 10.26 3.53 11.43
C TYR A 11 9.46 2.25 11.17
N CYS A 12 9.04 2.03 9.92
CA CYS A 12 8.30 0.82 9.55
C CYS A 12 9.17 -0.45 9.62
N LEU A 13 10.49 -0.34 9.42
CA LEU A 13 11.42 -1.45 9.53
C LEU A 13 11.54 -1.91 10.99
N TYR A 14 11.73 -0.96 11.92
CA TYR A 14 11.95 -1.27 13.33
C TYR A 14 10.66 -1.38 14.16
N ARG A 15 9.56 -0.76 13.72
CA ARG A 15 8.22 -0.85 14.35
C ARG A 15 7.22 -1.44 13.36
N ARG A 16 7.29 -2.75 13.13
CA ARG A 16 6.51 -3.48 12.10
C ARG A 16 5.00 -3.27 12.18
N ARG A 17 4.46 -3.04 13.38
CA ARG A 17 3.03 -2.70 13.59
C ARG A 17 2.58 -1.45 12.80
N LEU A 18 3.48 -0.50 12.55
CA LEU A 18 3.17 0.71 11.78
C LEU A 18 2.68 0.40 10.37
N LEU A 19 3.13 -0.69 9.76
CA LEU A 19 2.68 -1.10 8.43
C LEU A 19 1.16 -1.31 8.41
N GLY A 20 0.61 -1.95 9.44
CA GLY A 20 -0.82 -2.14 9.62
C GLY A 20 -1.56 -0.86 9.98
N GLU A 21 -0.98 0.01 10.80
CA GLU A 21 -1.58 1.32 11.13
C GLU A 21 -1.68 2.23 9.90
N ILE A 22 -0.64 2.27 9.08
CA ILE A 22 -0.61 3.03 7.81
C ILE A 22 -1.61 2.44 6.81
N ALA A 23 -1.72 1.12 6.71
CA ALA A 23 -2.73 0.45 5.88
C ALA A 23 -4.16 0.87 6.28
N ARG A 24 -4.48 0.93 7.59
CA ARG A 24 -5.78 1.41 8.07
C ARG A 24 -5.97 2.90 7.80
N VAL A 25 -4.93 3.72 7.94
CA VAL A 25 -4.98 5.14 7.57
C VAL A 25 -5.31 5.27 6.08
N ALA A 26 -4.64 4.54 5.20
CA ALA A 26 -4.92 4.57 3.76
C ALA A 26 -6.37 4.21 3.45
N ALA A 27 -6.89 3.11 4.02
CA ALA A 27 -8.27 2.69 3.81
C ALA A 27 -9.28 3.76 4.28
N ARG A 28 -9.06 4.35 5.47
CA ARG A 28 -9.91 5.44 5.98
C ARG A 28 -9.81 6.70 5.14
N THR A 29 -8.62 7.06 4.66
CA THR A 29 -8.43 8.23 3.78
C THR A 29 -9.21 8.06 2.48
N VAL A 30 -9.12 6.90 1.84
CA VAL A 30 -9.87 6.61 0.60
C VAL A 30 -11.38 6.61 0.87
N THR A 31 -11.82 5.94 1.93
CA THR A 31 -13.24 5.92 2.32
C THR A 31 -13.78 7.34 2.56
N ALA A 32 -13.04 8.16 3.30
CA ALA A 32 -13.43 9.55 3.57
C ALA A 32 -13.45 10.41 2.32
N ALA A 33 -12.54 10.18 1.36
CA ALA A 33 -12.53 10.90 0.09
C ALA A 33 -13.77 10.55 -0.75
N ILE A 34 -14.10 9.26 -0.87
CA ILE A 34 -15.29 8.80 -1.61
C ILE A 34 -16.56 9.41 -0.99
N ARG A 35 -16.74 9.25 0.32
CA ARG A 35 -17.90 9.80 1.05
C ARG A 35 -18.03 11.31 0.92
N THR A 36 -16.91 12.03 0.94
CA THR A 36 -16.90 13.49 0.75
C THR A 36 -17.33 13.86 -0.68
N LEU A 37 -16.81 13.17 -1.69
CA LEU A 37 -17.06 13.48 -3.09
C LEU A 37 -18.47 13.09 -3.55
N THR A 38 -19.05 12.05 -2.95
CA THR A 38 -20.44 11.63 -3.22
C THR A 38 -21.46 12.39 -2.36
N GLY A 39 -21.04 13.05 -1.28
CA GLY A 39 -21.94 13.65 -0.29
C GLY A 39 -22.60 12.65 0.67
N GLU A 40 -22.23 11.37 0.60
CA GLU A 40 -22.90 10.27 1.28
C GLU A 40 -22.05 9.73 2.44
N ARG A 41 -22.39 10.12 3.67
CA ARG A 41 -21.56 9.85 4.86
C ARG A 41 -21.50 8.37 5.27
N ASP A 42 -22.51 7.60 4.91
CA ASP A 42 -22.70 6.22 5.37
C ASP A 42 -22.38 5.17 4.31
N LEU A 43 -21.80 5.56 3.17
CA LEU A 43 -21.41 4.59 2.13
C LEU A 43 -20.45 3.53 2.67
N ALA A 44 -20.79 2.27 2.44
CA ALA A 44 -19.90 1.14 2.63
C ALA A 44 -18.99 1.00 1.40
N VAL A 45 -17.72 1.39 1.55
CA VAL A 45 -16.69 1.23 0.51
C VAL A 45 -15.95 -0.09 0.71
N GLY A 46 -15.89 -0.91 -0.34
CA GLY A 46 -15.11 -2.15 -0.34
C GLY A 46 -13.64 -1.86 -0.60
N ILE A 47 -12.75 -2.27 0.31
CA ILE A 47 -11.30 -2.07 0.17
C ILE A 47 -10.55 -3.34 0.55
N VAL A 48 -9.67 -3.81 -0.34
CA VAL A 48 -8.61 -4.78 -0.02
C VAL A 48 -7.27 -4.06 -0.03
N VAL A 49 -6.56 -4.09 1.10
CA VAL A 49 -5.23 -3.49 1.23
C VAL A 49 -4.17 -4.59 1.20
N CYS A 50 -3.30 -4.55 0.20
CA CYS A 50 -2.15 -5.43 0.06
C CYS A 50 -0.87 -4.64 0.36
N LEU A 51 -0.22 -4.99 1.46
CA LEU A 51 1.06 -4.40 1.84
C LEU A 51 2.21 -5.11 1.11
N GLN A 52 3.06 -4.34 0.43
CA GLN A 52 4.33 -4.80 -0.13
C GLN A 52 5.47 -4.06 0.56
N THR A 53 6.50 -4.78 0.98
CA THR A 53 7.65 -4.21 1.72
C THR A 53 8.90 -4.06 0.88
N HIS A 54 8.87 -4.50 -0.38
CA HIS A 54 10.04 -4.60 -1.25
C HIS A 54 9.91 -3.67 -2.46
N GLY A 55 11.03 -3.09 -2.87
CA GLY A 55 11.16 -2.34 -4.11
C GLY A 55 11.59 -3.25 -5.26
N SER A 56 11.84 -2.63 -6.42
CA SER A 56 12.34 -3.33 -7.59
C SER A 56 13.58 -4.16 -7.27
N ARG A 57 14.56 -3.64 -6.53
CA ARG A 57 15.80 -4.37 -6.19
C ARG A 57 15.70 -5.24 -4.93
N ALA A 58 14.50 -5.67 -4.53
CA ALA A 58 14.27 -6.31 -3.23
C ALA A 58 14.76 -5.47 -2.03
N ASN A 59 14.86 -4.15 -2.21
CA ASN A 59 15.23 -3.21 -1.15
C ASN A 59 14.01 -2.89 -0.27
N TRP A 60 14.24 -2.52 0.99
CA TRP A 60 13.15 -2.09 1.88
C TRP A 60 12.40 -0.87 1.32
N HIS A 61 11.15 -1.09 0.93
CA HIS A 61 10.27 -0.12 0.29
C HIS A 61 8.80 -0.44 0.61
N PRO A 62 8.35 -0.19 1.86
CA PRO A 62 6.94 -0.37 2.21
C PRO A 62 6.04 0.56 1.40
N HIS A 63 5.07 -0.03 0.73
CA HIS A 63 4.03 0.62 -0.06
C HIS A 63 2.76 -0.26 -0.08
N LEU A 64 1.62 0.36 -0.39
CA LEU A 64 0.32 -0.29 -0.34
C LEU A 64 -0.29 -0.37 -1.75
N HIS A 65 -0.79 -1.53 -2.12
CA HIS A 65 -1.70 -1.69 -3.24
C HIS A 65 -3.12 -1.82 -2.71
N LEU A 66 -4.03 -0.98 -3.19
CA LEU A 66 -5.42 -1.00 -2.76
C LEU A 66 -6.27 -1.41 -3.96
N LEU A 67 -7.13 -2.39 -3.75
CA LEU A 67 -8.29 -2.66 -4.61
C LEU A 67 -9.48 -2.01 -3.93
N VAL A 68 -10.11 -1.06 -4.60
CA VAL A 68 -11.18 -0.23 -4.04
C VAL A 68 -12.38 -0.38 -4.97
N THR A 69 -13.56 -0.59 -4.42
CA THR A 69 -14.79 -0.47 -5.21
C THR A 69 -14.88 0.94 -5.78
N ASP A 70 -15.29 1.09 -7.04
CA ASP A 70 -15.35 2.39 -7.70
C ASP A 70 -16.56 3.23 -7.22
N GLY A 71 -16.66 3.40 -5.90
CA GLY A 71 -17.86 3.85 -5.20
C GLY A 71 -18.09 3.08 -3.90
N GLY A 72 -19.34 3.06 -3.45
CA GLY A 72 -19.76 2.31 -2.28
C GLY A 72 -21.25 2.04 -2.28
N PHE A 73 -21.71 1.24 -1.32
CA PHE A 73 -23.11 0.87 -1.17
C PHE A 73 -23.77 1.68 -0.06
N ARG A 74 -24.99 2.18 -0.33
CA ARG A 74 -25.89 2.71 0.70
C ARG A 74 -26.44 1.57 1.56
N PRO A 75 -27.02 1.86 2.74
CA PRO A 75 -27.65 0.84 3.59
C PRO A 75 -28.77 0.05 2.90
N ASP A 76 -29.43 0.63 1.90
CA ASP A 76 -30.48 -0.02 1.10
C ASP A 76 -29.93 -0.92 -0.02
N GLY A 77 -28.61 -1.02 -0.17
CA GLY A 77 -27.95 -1.80 -1.22
C GLY A 77 -27.72 -1.05 -2.54
N THR A 78 -28.13 0.21 -2.66
CA THR A 78 -27.88 1.01 -3.86
C THR A 78 -26.40 1.36 -3.99
N PHE A 79 -25.79 1.07 -5.14
CA PHE A 79 -24.42 1.48 -5.43
C PHE A 79 -24.34 2.95 -5.85
N VAL A 80 -23.37 3.68 -5.29
CA VAL A 80 -23.06 5.06 -5.61
C VAL A 80 -21.64 5.13 -6.13
N THR A 81 -21.49 5.47 -7.40
CA THR A 81 -20.20 5.56 -8.09
C THR A 81 -19.32 6.67 -7.53
N TRP A 82 -18.01 6.44 -7.51
CA TRP A 82 -17.02 7.45 -7.17
C TRP A 82 -16.87 8.44 -8.34
N PRO A 83 -17.28 9.71 -8.19
CA PRO A 83 -17.37 10.62 -9.34
C PRO A 83 -16.03 11.04 -9.95
N ALA A 84 -14.94 11.07 -9.17
CA ALA A 84 -13.64 11.55 -9.66
C ALA A 84 -12.46 11.02 -8.84
N HIS A 85 -11.44 10.53 -9.55
CA HIS A 85 -10.20 10.02 -8.98
C HIS A 85 -9.11 11.10 -8.91
N ASP A 86 -9.23 12.05 -7.97
CA ASP A 86 -8.21 13.09 -7.76
C ASP A 86 -7.02 12.53 -6.96
N ALA A 87 -6.04 11.98 -7.68
CA ALA A 87 -4.84 11.39 -7.09
C ALA A 87 -4.01 12.40 -6.29
N ALA A 88 -4.00 13.69 -6.67
CA ALA A 88 -3.26 14.72 -5.97
C ALA A 88 -3.89 15.03 -4.60
N ARG A 89 -5.22 15.22 -4.56
CA ARG A 89 -5.95 15.41 -3.29
C ARG A 89 -5.86 14.19 -2.39
N LEU A 90 -5.98 12.98 -2.95
CA LEU A 90 -5.80 11.74 -2.19
C LEU A 90 -4.38 11.64 -1.61
N THR A 91 -3.37 12.03 -2.39
CA THR A 91 -1.96 12.04 -1.94
C THR A 91 -1.78 12.98 -0.76
N GLU A 92 -2.31 14.20 -0.85
CA GLU A 92 -2.18 15.17 0.23
C GLU A 92 -2.99 14.78 1.48
N ALA A 93 -4.20 14.25 1.30
CA ALA A 93 -5.00 13.72 2.41
C ALA A 93 -4.31 12.55 3.12
N PHE A 94 -3.70 11.64 2.34
CA PHE A 94 -2.94 10.51 2.87
C PHE A 94 -1.69 10.97 3.61
N ARG A 95 -0.90 11.89 3.01
CA ARG A 95 0.27 12.53 3.64
C ARG A 95 -0.07 13.08 5.01
N ARG A 96 -1.10 13.95 5.09
CA ARG A 96 -1.54 14.57 6.35
C ARG A 96 -2.04 13.54 7.36
N ALA A 97 -2.77 12.51 6.92
CA ALA A 97 -3.27 11.47 7.82
C ALA A 97 -2.14 10.60 8.39
N VAL A 98 -1.12 10.28 7.59
CA VAL A 98 0.06 9.54 8.06
C VAL A 98 0.89 10.39 9.01
N LEU A 99 1.14 11.67 8.72
CA LEU A 99 1.90 12.54 9.62
C LEU A 99 1.17 12.73 10.97
N ARG A 100 -0.15 12.90 10.97
CA ARG A 100 -0.96 12.89 12.21
C ARG A 100 -0.87 11.57 12.98
N LEU A 101 -0.82 10.43 12.28
CA LEU A 101 -0.57 9.13 12.92
C LEU A 101 0.81 9.12 13.60
N PHE A 102 1.85 9.66 12.97
CA PHE A 102 3.20 9.70 13.53
C PHE A 102 3.29 10.59 14.77
N VAL A 103 2.66 11.77 14.75
CA VAL A 103 2.57 12.65 15.93
C VAL A 103 1.82 11.97 17.07
N ARG A 104 0.65 11.37 16.80
CA ARG A 104 -0.13 10.65 17.81
C ARG A 104 0.61 9.48 18.44
N LEU A 105 1.53 8.85 17.70
CA LEU A 105 2.36 7.75 18.20
C LEU A 105 3.68 8.23 18.79
N GLU A 106 3.85 9.54 18.98
CA GLU A 106 5.05 10.18 19.53
C GLU A 106 6.32 9.80 18.75
N LEU A 107 6.17 9.52 17.46
CA LEU A 107 7.28 9.26 16.55
C LEU A 107 7.88 10.54 15.98
N PHE A 108 7.04 11.57 15.91
CA PHE A 108 7.40 12.94 15.60
C PHE A 108 6.75 13.90 16.60
N ASP A 109 7.37 15.05 16.81
CA ASP A 109 6.69 16.23 17.32
C ASP A 109 5.92 16.96 16.20
N GLU A 110 5.17 18.00 16.57
CA GLU A 110 4.36 18.78 15.62
C GLU A 110 5.21 19.54 14.61
N ASP A 111 6.37 20.07 15.01
CA ASP A 111 7.28 20.83 14.16
C ASP A 111 7.93 19.95 13.09
N GLN A 112 8.32 18.73 13.45
CA GLN A 112 8.83 17.73 12.53
C GLN A 112 7.78 17.35 11.48
N ALA A 113 6.52 17.17 11.88
CA ALA A 113 5.42 16.89 10.97
C ALA A 113 5.11 18.10 10.07
N ALA A 114 5.06 19.31 10.63
CA ALA A 114 4.86 20.55 9.89
C ALA A 114 5.98 20.78 8.87
N GLY A 115 7.24 20.61 9.26
CA GLY A 115 8.39 20.68 8.38
C GLY A 115 8.31 19.66 7.24
N MET A 116 7.80 18.45 7.48
CA MET A 116 7.58 17.49 6.40
C MET A 116 6.47 17.90 5.43
N LEU A 117 5.52 18.77 5.82
CA LEU A 117 4.48 19.29 4.93
C LEU A 117 5.02 20.36 3.97
N THR A 118 6.12 21.03 4.29
CA THR A 118 6.71 22.08 3.44
C THR A 118 7.55 21.51 2.29
N TRP A 119 7.92 20.24 2.34
CA TRP A 119 8.78 19.62 1.32
C TRP A 119 8.10 19.58 -0.05
N PRO A 120 8.73 20.13 -1.12
CA PRO A 120 8.19 20.10 -2.48
C PRO A 120 8.01 18.67 -3.00
N HIS A 121 9.00 17.81 -2.72
CA HIS A 121 8.96 16.38 -3.04
C HIS A 121 8.76 15.58 -1.75
N SER A 122 7.50 15.51 -1.32
CA SER A 122 7.13 14.87 -0.05
C SER A 122 7.47 13.38 0.03
N GLY A 123 7.63 12.71 -1.13
CA GLY A 123 7.79 11.27 -1.26
C GLY A 123 6.54 10.45 -0.93
N PHE A 124 5.42 11.11 -0.60
CA PHE A 124 4.10 10.50 -0.64
C PHE A 124 3.56 10.53 -2.06
N HIS A 125 2.89 9.45 -2.46
CA HIS A 125 2.30 9.37 -3.80
C HIS A 125 1.15 8.39 -3.83
N VAL A 126 0.06 8.75 -4.52
CA VAL A 126 -1.07 7.89 -4.86
C VAL A 126 -1.13 7.74 -6.37
N HIS A 127 -1.13 6.49 -6.85
CA HIS A 127 -1.29 6.16 -8.26
C HIS A 127 -2.60 5.39 -8.47
N THR A 128 -3.46 5.89 -9.37
CA THR A 128 -4.84 5.41 -9.59
C THR A 128 -5.11 4.87 -11.01
N ALA A 129 -4.09 4.58 -11.82
CA ALA A 129 -4.29 4.36 -13.26
C ALA A 129 -4.84 2.97 -13.70
N VAL A 130 -5.35 2.13 -12.79
CA VAL A 130 -5.84 0.79 -13.16
C VAL A 130 -7.30 0.64 -12.78
N TRP A 131 -8.15 0.48 -13.80
CA TRP A 131 -9.57 0.17 -13.66
C TRP A 131 -9.80 -1.30 -14.04
N VAL A 132 -10.52 -2.04 -13.19
CA VAL A 132 -10.96 -3.41 -13.49
C VAL A 132 -12.48 -3.39 -13.76
N PRO A 133 -12.94 -3.76 -14.97
CA PRO A 133 -14.38 -3.90 -15.25
C PRO A 133 -15.06 -4.90 -14.32
N GLU A 134 -16.35 -4.72 -14.05
CA GLU A 134 -17.12 -5.56 -13.13
C GLU A 134 -17.12 -7.04 -13.53
N ASP A 135 -17.19 -7.30 -14.83
CA ASP A 135 -17.28 -8.62 -15.44
C ASP A 135 -15.91 -9.28 -15.70
N ASP A 136 -14.81 -8.53 -15.59
CA ASP A 136 -13.46 -9.04 -15.85
C ASP A 136 -12.80 -9.67 -14.61
N ARG A 137 -13.36 -10.82 -14.20
CA ARG A 137 -12.82 -11.64 -13.10
C ARG A 137 -11.40 -12.11 -13.36
N ALA A 138 -11.02 -12.32 -14.62
CA ALA A 138 -9.68 -12.76 -14.99
C ALA A 138 -8.65 -11.66 -14.70
N PHE A 139 -8.96 -10.41 -15.05
CA PHE A 139 -8.10 -9.27 -14.74
C PHE A 139 -8.07 -8.97 -13.24
N ALA A 140 -9.21 -9.02 -12.55
CA ALA A 140 -9.28 -8.89 -11.09
C ALA A 140 -8.35 -9.91 -10.40
N THR A 141 -8.39 -11.17 -10.85
CA THR A 141 -7.53 -12.25 -10.32
C THR A 141 -6.06 -12.00 -10.60
N ARG A 142 -5.72 -11.54 -11.82
CA ARG A 142 -4.34 -11.19 -12.19
C ARG A 142 -3.79 -10.06 -11.31
N LEU A 143 -4.60 -9.03 -11.07
CA LEU A 143 -4.24 -7.90 -10.23
C LEU A 143 -4.08 -8.32 -8.77
N ALA A 144 -4.97 -9.16 -8.25
CA ALA A 144 -4.85 -9.73 -6.90
C ALA A 144 -3.55 -10.55 -6.74
N ARG A 145 -3.20 -11.40 -7.72
CA ARG A 145 -1.93 -12.14 -7.75
C ARG A 145 -0.73 -11.20 -7.79
N TYR A 146 -0.80 -10.14 -8.60
CA TYR A 146 0.25 -9.12 -8.65
C TYR A 146 0.45 -8.43 -7.29
N CYS A 147 -0.64 -8.11 -6.59
CA CYS A 147 -0.57 -7.54 -5.24
C CYS A 147 0.05 -8.51 -4.22
N ALA A 148 -0.16 -9.83 -4.39
CA ALA A 148 0.35 -10.88 -3.52
C ALA A 148 1.74 -11.42 -3.93
N ARG A 149 2.44 -10.76 -4.85
CA ARG A 149 3.74 -11.24 -5.37
C ARG A 149 4.81 -11.33 -4.27
N ASN A 150 5.72 -12.29 -4.45
CA ASN A 150 6.88 -12.47 -3.59
C ASN A 150 7.89 -11.31 -3.76
N PRO A 151 8.71 -11.03 -2.71
CA PRO A 151 9.72 -9.98 -2.75
C PRO A 151 10.84 -10.23 -3.76
N VAL A 152 11.05 -11.49 -4.14
CA VAL A 152 12.09 -11.91 -5.07
C VAL A 152 11.46 -12.66 -6.23
N ALA A 153 11.90 -12.33 -7.45
CA ALA A 153 11.59 -13.06 -8.66
C ALA A 153 12.83 -13.86 -9.08
N LEU A 154 12.70 -15.20 -9.12
CA LEU A 154 13.84 -16.09 -9.42
C LEU A 154 14.44 -15.84 -10.81
N GLU A 155 13.61 -15.49 -11.80
CA GLU A 155 14.06 -15.13 -13.16
C GLU A 155 14.96 -13.88 -13.23
N ARG A 156 15.05 -13.12 -12.13
CA ARG A 156 15.87 -11.92 -12.00
C ARG A 156 17.11 -12.13 -11.14
N LEU A 157 17.30 -13.35 -10.61
CA LEU A 157 18.37 -13.74 -9.70
C LEU A 157 19.39 -14.62 -10.41
N THR A 158 20.66 -14.21 -10.36
CA THR A 158 21.79 -15.02 -10.81
C THR A 158 22.78 -15.17 -9.67
N TYR A 159 23.21 -16.40 -9.38
CA TYR A 159 24.26 -16.68 -8.41
C TYR A 159 25.51 -17.19 -9.14
N ASP A 160 26.62 -16.49 -8.96
CA ASP A 160 27.93 -16.92 -9.42
C ASP A 160 28.67 -17.60 -8.26
N ARG A 161 28.89 -18.91 -8.41
CA ARG A 161 29.58 -19.73 -7.40
C ARG A 161 31.07 -19.40 -7.32
N ALA A 162 31.73 -19.11 -8.44
CA ALA A 162 33.17 -18.86 -8.46
C ALA A 162 33.50 -17.50 -7.85
N ALA A 163 32.69 -16.49 -8.18
CA ALA A 163 32.82 -15.16 -7.62
C ALA A 163 32.20 -15.01 -6.22
N HIS A 164 31.49 -16.03 -5.72
CA HIS A 164 30.69 -15.97 -4.49
C HIS A 164 29.78 -14.73 -4.46
N ALA A 165 29.06 -14.45 -5.54
CA ALA A 165 28.31 -13.21 -5.71
C ALA A 165 26.88 -13.46 -6.22
N VAL A 166 25.94 -12.65 -5.74
CA VAL A 166 24.56 -12.63 -6.21
C VAL A 166 24.33 -11.39 -7.05
N THR A 167 23.87 -11.57 -8.29
CA THR A 167 23.40 -10.48 -9.14
C THR A 167 21.87 -10.50 -9.21
N TYR A 168 21.24 -9.38 -8.85
CA TYR A 168 19.79 -9.21 -8.96
C TYR A 168 19.44 -8.07 -9.91
N ARG A 169 18.63 -8.38 -10.94
CA ARG A 169 18.18 -7.43 -11.96
C ARG A 169 16.92 -6.72 -11.49
N SER A 170 16.77 -5.42 -11.76
CA SER A 170 15.54 -4.64 -11.54
C SER A 170 14.39 -5.03 -12.50
N ASP A 171 13.13 -4.80 -12.13
CA ASP A 171 11.98 -4.89 -13.05
C ASP A 171 11.76 -3.57 -13.81
N LYS A 172 12.58 -2.56 -13.55
CA LYS A 172 12.58 -1.29 -14.28
C LYS A 172 13.58 -1.36 -15.42
N SER A 173 13.11 -1.03 -16.62
CA SER A 173 13.95 -0.82 -17.79
C SER A 173 14.74 0.49 -17.71
N GLU A 174 14.16 1.53 -17.10
CA GLU A 174 14.74 2.87 -17.04
C GLU A 174 14.58 3.54 -15.67
N GLY A 175 15.32 4.63 -15.47
CA GLY A 175 15.28 5.45 -14.27
C GLY A 175 16.25 5.00 -13.18
N PRO A 176 16.24 5.68 -12.01
CA PRO A 176 17.29 5.57 -10.99
C PRO A 176 17.34 4.23 -10.27
N THR A 177 16.41 3.32 -10.55
CA THR A 177 16.33 1.98 -9.95
C THR A 177 16.45 0.86 -10.97
N ALA A 178 16.73 1.18 -12.24
CA ALA A 178 16.94 0.20 -13.31
C ALA A 178 18.30 -0.53 -13.17
N GLY A 179 18.54 -1.47 -14.09
CA GLY A 179 19.79 -2.23 -14.18
C GLY A 179 19.93 -3.35 -13.16
N THR A 180 21.17 -3.75 -12.89
CA THR A 180 21.53 -4.86 -12.00
C THR A 180 22.30 -4.37 -10.77
N GLU A 181 22.30 -5.20 -9.73
CA GLU A 181 23.14 -5.02 -8.56
C GLU A 181 23.79 -6.34 -8.21
N THR A 182 25.11 -6.33 -7.99
CA THR A 182 25.87 -7.49 -7.54
C THR A 182 26.29 -7.28 -6.10
N VAL A 183 25.98 -8.23 -5.23
CA VAL A 183 26.21 -8.16 -3.79
C VAL A 183 26.70 -9.50 -3.24
N ASP A 184 27.23 -9.46 -2.02
CA ASP A 184 27.52 -10.65 -1.24
C ASP A 184 26.23 -11.50 -1.00
N PRO A 185 26.30 -12.84 -1.05
CA PRO A 185 25.14 -13.70 -0.82
C PRO A 185 24.44 -13.50 0.52
N LEU A 186 25.19 -13.23 1.61
CA LEU A 186 24.61 -12.98 2.93
C LEU A 186 23.93 -11.61 2.98
N GLU A 187 24.49 -10.60 2.32
CA GLU A 187 23.83 -9.29 2.15
C GLU A 187 22.51 -9.45 1.37
N PHE A 188 22.50 -10.24 0.30
CA PHE A 188 21.25 -10.53 -0.42
C PHE A 188 20.23 -11.26 0.47
N LEU A 189 20.66 -12.29 1.19
CA LEU A 189 19.78 -13.01 2.13
C LEU A 189 19.21 -12.09 3.20
N ALA A 190 20.03 -11.22 3.80
CA ALA A 190 19.56 -10.24 4.77
C ALA A 190 18.46 -9.33 4.19
N ARG A 191 18.63 -8.84 2.95
CA ARG A 191 17.61 -8.06 2.24
C ARG A 191 16.32 -8.84 2.02
N VAL A 192 16.39 -10.13 1.75
CA VAL A 192 15.18 -10.97 1.59
C VAL A 192 14.49 -11.19 2.94
N LEU A 193 15.27 -11.49 3.98
CA LEU A 193 14.74 -11.83 5.31
C LEU A 193 13.96 -10.68 5.94
N VAL A 194 14.33 -9.41 5.70
CA VAL A 194 13.58 -8.27 6.25
C VAL A 194 12.13 -8.21 5.75
N HIS A 195 11.80 -8.84 4.62
CA HIS A 195 10.43 -8.85 4.08
C HIS A 195 9.51 -9.86 4.75
N ILE A 196 10.05 -10.84 5.49
CA ILE A 196 9.26 -11.81 6.23
C ILE A 196 8.49 -11.06 7.33
N PRO A 197 7.15 -11.20 7.40
CA PRO A 197 6.35 -10.56 8.45
C PRO A 197 6.64 -11.19 9.82
N ASP A 198 6.56 -10.39 10.90
CA ASP A 198 6.63 -10.93 12.25
C ASP A 198 5.46 -11.91 12.50
N ARG A 199 5.67 -12.91 13.35
CA ARG A 199 4.61 -13.85 13.73
C ARG A 199 3.36 -13.10 14.21
N GLY A 200 2.19 -13.50 13.70
CA GLY A 200 0.90 -12.90 14.07
C GLY A 200 0.56 -11.55 13.42
N THR A 201 1.39 -11.03 12.51
CA THR A 201 1.10 -9.78 11.77
C THR A 201 0.22 -9.97 10.53
N SER A 202 0.07 -11.21 10.03
CA SER A 202 -0.96 -11.57 9.05
C SER A 202 -2.34 -11.60 9.71
N ARG A 203 -2.99 -10.45 9.83
CA ARG A 203 -4.36 -10.34 10.35
C ARG A 203 -5.36 -10.20 9.19
N ARG A 204 -6.28 -11.14 9.04
CA ARG A 204 -7.53 -10.91 8.28
C ARG A 204 -8.43 -10.06 9.17
N GLY A 205 -8.53 -8.76 8.86
CA GLY A 205 -9.43 -7.85 9.56
C GLY A 205 -10.53 -7.39 8.61
N THR A 206 -11.77 -7.73 8.91
CA THR A 206 -12.94 -7.13 8.25
C THR A 206 -13.16 -5.77 8.90
N MET A 207 -13.04 -4.68 8.13
CA MET A 207 -13.62 -3.40 8.57
C MET A 207 -15.14 -3.57 8.44
N ALA A 208 -15.81 -3.86 9.56
CA ALA A 208 -17.24 -4.12 9.57
C ALA A 208 -18.02 -2.89 9.07
N GLY A 209 -18.61 -3.01 7.89
CA GLY A 209 -19.52 -2.02 7.30
C GLY A 209 -20.84 -2.63 6.78
N MET A 210 -21.03 -3.95 6.89
CA MET A 210 -22.29 -4.61 6.56
C MET A 210 -22.85 -5.26 7.82
N ARG A 211 -23.85 -4.61 8.44
CA ARG A 211 -24.83 -5.35 9.24
C ARG A 211 -25.75 -6.03 8.22
N THR A 212 -25.65 -7.34 8.10
CA THR A 212 -26.69 -8.13 7.44
C THR A 212 -28.00 -7.91 8.18
N ALA A 213 -29.00 -7.33 7.51
CA ALA A 213 -30.37 -7.36 8.02
C ALA A 213 -30.83 -8.82 8.14
N PRO A 214 -31.60 -9.20 9.18
CA PRO A 214 -32.13 -10.54 9.28
C PRO A 214 -33.13 -10.76 8.15
N ALA A 215 -33.00 -11.88 7.45
CA ALA A 215 -34.03 -12.35 6.53
C ALA A 215 -35.32 -12.61 7.34
N ALA A 216 -36.31 -11.74 7.18
CA ALA A 216 -37.68 -12.04 7.55
C ALA A 216 -38.28 -12.82 6.38
N CYS A 217 -38.36 -14.14 6.50
CA CYS A 217 -39.29 -14.94 5.71
C CYS A 217 -40.59 -15.04 6.50
N GLY A 218 -41.68 -14.59 5.87
CA GLY A 218 -43.03 -15.00 6.21
C GLY A 218 -43.38 -16.35 5.60
#